data_AF-A0A7C3BKT9-F1
#
_entry.id   AF-A0A7C3BKT9-F1
#
_cell.length_a   1.000
_cell.length_b   1.000
_cell.length_c   1.000
_cell.angle_alpha   90.00
_cell.angle_beta   90.00
_cell.angle_gamma   90.00
#
_symmetry.space_group_name_H-M   'P 1'
#
loop_
_entity.id
_entity.type
_entity.pdbx_description
1 polymer ?
#
loop_
_entity_poly.entity_id
_entity_poly.type
_entity_poly.pdbx_seq_one_letter_code
_entity_poly.pdbx_strand_id
1 'polypeptide(L)'
;MNEELLQQLIRKYYGHIIDMEGSGAEILELLFVRDKIQQILDQSLPEDKLSLSLYGHLYELDQSLWQERETFLVVLGEQMLKHAREQRLSPRSHWWWYLDELRMAPILPSEQRYHSTRTLSPVFA
;
A
#
# COMPACT_ATOMS: atom_id res chain seq x y z
N MET A 1 6.89 20.04 0.16
CA MET A 1 6.91 19.59 -1.26
C MET A 1 6.53 18.12 -1.40
N ASN A 2 6.95 17.21 -0.51
CA ASN A 2 6.60 15.79 -0.59
C ASN A 2 5.11 15.49 -0.30
N GLU A 3 4.44 16.29 0.52
CA GLU A 3 3.05 16.03 0.92
C GLU A 3 2.02 16.23 -0.21
N GLU A 4 2.14 17.29 -1.02
CA GLU A 4 1.24 17.51 -2.17
C GLU A 4 1.36 16.39 -3.21
N LEU A 5 2.60 15.97 -3.51
CA LEU A 5 2.86 14.85 -4.40
C LEU A 5 2.29 13.54 -3.83
N LEU A 6 2.46 13.30 -2.53
CA LEU A 6 1.90 12.14 -1.84
C LEU A 6 0.37 12.15 -1.93
N GLN A 7 -0.28 13.30 -1.70
CA GLN A 7 -1.73 13.44 -1.85
C GLN A 7 -2.20 13.13 -3.27
N GLN A 8 -1.49 13.61 -4.29
CA GLN A 8 -1.81 13.30 -5.68
C GLN A 8 -1.67 11.81 -5.99
N LEU A 9 -0.62 11.16 -5.50
CA LEU A 9 -0.42 9.72 -5.68
C LEU A 9 -1.48 8.89 -4.95
N ILE A 10 -1.87 9.28 -3.72
CA ILE A 10 -2.95 8.63 -2.98
C ILE A 10 -4.28 8.76 -3.73
N ARG A 11 -4.59 9.93 -4.31
CA ARG A 11 -5.79 10.11 -5.15
C ARG A 11 -5.76 9.25 -6.40
N LYS A 12 -4.60 9.13 -7.05
CA LYS A 12 -4.42 8.26 -8.21
C LYS A 12 -4.61 6.79 -7.82
N TYR A 13 -4.05 6.38 -6.69
CA TYR A 13 -4.21 5.04 -6.14
C TYR A 13 -5.67 4.70 -5.85
N TYR A 14 -6.39 5.62 -5.20
CA TYR A 14 -7.84 5.51 -5.01
C TYR A 14 -8.58 5.31 -6.33
N GLY A 15 -8.28 6.13 -7.36
CA GLY A 15 -8.88 6.01 -8.68
C GLY A 15 -8.74 4.61 -9.28
N HIS A 16 -7.55 4.02 -9.22
CA HIS A 16 -7.35 2.66 -9.71
C HIS A 16 -8.05 1.58 -8.87
N ILE A 17 -8.21 1.79 -7.56
CA ILE A 17 -8.89 0.82 -6.68
C ILE A 17 -10.40 0.83 -6.91
N ILE A 18 -11.01 2.00 -7.10
CA ILE A 18 -12.47 2.08 -7.32
C ILE A 18 -12.88 1.66 -8.72
N ASP A 19 -11.97 1.76 -9.69
CA ASP A 19 -12.21 1.47 -11.09
C ASP A 19 -11.28 0.33 -11.55
N MET A 20 -11.45 -0.84 -10.93
CA MET A 20 -10.75 -2.08 -11.32
C MET A 20 -11.36 -2.74 -12.56
N GLU A 21 -11.92 -1.97 -13.50
CA GLU A 21 -12.44 -2.45 -14.79
C GLU A 21 -11.48 -2.17 -15.96
N GLY A 22 -10.26 -1.70 -15.66
CA GLY A 22 -9.23 -1.38 -16.64
C GLY A 22 -8.51 -2.60 -17.25
N SER A 23 -7.60 -2.31 -18.17
CA SER A 23 -6.66 -3.27 -18.73
C SER A 23 -5.62 -3.72 -17.70
N GLY A 24 -5.03 -4.91 -17.89
CA GLY A 24 -3.92 -5.39 -17.05
C GLY A 24 -2.74 -4.39 -16.96
N ALA A 25 -2.54 -3.53 -17.97
CA ALA A 25 -1.53 -2.46 -17.91
C ALA A 25 -1.89 -1.34 -16.93
N GLU A 26 -3.17 -0.94 -16.85
CA GLU A 26 -3.66 0.04 -15.88
C GLU A 26 -3.62 -0.50 -14.46
N ILE A 27 -3.91 -1.81 -14.30
CA ILE A 27 -3.79 -2.49 -13.01
C ILE A 27 -2.32 -2.66 -12.58
N LEU A 28 -1.37 -2.83 -13.50
CA LEU A 28 0.06 -2.73 -13.14
C LEU A 28 0.44 -1.32 -12.69
N GLU A 29 -0.17 -0.28 -13.28
CA GLU A 29 0.11 1.09 -12.88
C GLU A 29 -0.25 1.36 -11.42
N LEU A 30 -1.31 0.74 -10.90
CA LEU A 30 -1.67 0.76 -9.49
C LEU A 30 -0.49 0.33 -8.60
N LEU A 31 0.20 -0.76 -8.92
CA LEU A 31 1.34 -1.25 -8.14
C LEU A 31 2.52 -0.27 -8.19
N PHE A 32 2.78 0.36 -9.34
CA PHE A 32 3.82 1.37 -9.48
C PHE A 32 3.49 2.65 -8.71
N VAL A 33 2.23 3.06 -8.68
CA VAL A 33 1.79 4.18 -7.86
C VAL A 33 2.02 3.86 -6.38
N ARG A 34 1.70 2.64 -5.93
CA ARG A 34 1.92 2.23 -4.54
C ARG A 34 3.40 2.16 -4.15
N ASP A 35 4.28 1.73 -5.05
CA ASP A 35 5.74 1.78 -4.86
C ASP A 35 6.24 3.22 -4.70
N LYS A 36 5.77 4.15 -5.54
CA LYS A 36 6.15 5.57 -5.43
C LYS A 36 5.68 6.19 -4.12
N ILE A 37 4.48 5.84 -3.67
CA ILE A 37 3.98 6.23 -2.34
C ILE A 37 4.95 5.73 -1.27
N GLN A 38 5.31 4.44 -1.29
CA GLN A 38 6.22 3.86 -0.31
C GLN A 38 7.59 4.56 -0.32
N GLN A 39 8.13 4.85 -1.50
CA GLN A 39 9.41 5.56 -1.63
C GLN A 39 9.37 6.94 -0.96
N ILE A 40 8.28 7.71 -1.15
CA ILE A 40 8.13 9.02 -0.49
C ILE A 40 8.01 8.86 1.01
N LEU A 41 7.27 7.84 1.48
CA LEU A 41 7.14 7.56 2.92
C LEU A 41 8.47 7.17 3.56
N ASP A 42 9.29 6.37 2.89
CA ASP A 42 10.60 5.93 3.37
C ASP A 42 11.62 7.08 3.39
N GLN A 43 11.48 8.04 2.48
CA GLN A 43 12.32 9.23 2.40
C GLN A 43 11.90 10.35 3.37
N SER A 44 10.66 10.32 3.87
CA SER A 44 10.15 11.33 4.79
C SER A 44 10.72 11.07 6.19
N LEU A 45 11.46 12.04 6.74
CA LEU A 45 12.09 11.92 8.05
C LEU A 45 11.04 11.92 9.18
N PRO A 46 11.35 11.45 10.40
CA PRO A 46 10.42 11.50 11.54
C PRO A 46 9.91 12.92 11.88
N GLU A 47 10.65 13.96 11.48
CA GLU A 47 10.30 15.36 11.66
C GLU A 47 9.35 15.89 10.57
N ASP A 48 9.30 15.24 9.40
CA ASP A 48 8.25 15.45 8.42
C ASP A 48 6.98 14.80 8.99
N LYS A 49 6.21 15.60 9.73
CA LYS A 49 4.86 15.24 10.19
C LYS A 49 3.93 15.13 8.97
N LEU A 50 4.13 14.10 8.16
CA LEU A 50 3.11 13.63 7.24
C LEU A 50 1.81 13.47 8.01
N SER A 51 0.75 14.08 7.50
CA SER A 51 -0.53 14.11 8.18
C SER A 51 -1.01 12.69 8.51
N LEU A 52 -1.34 12.44 9.78
CA LEU A 52 -1.92 11.16 10.24
C LEU A 52 -3.16 10.77 9.40
N SER A 53 -3.88 11.77 8.87
CA SER A 53 -5.01 11.55 7.96
C SER A 53 -4.59 10.90 6.64
N LEU A 54 -3.42 11.25 6.08
CA LEU A 54 -2.94 10.63 4.83
C LEU A 54 -2.55 9.17 5.03
N TYR A 55 -1.93 8.86 6.17
CA TYR A 55 -1.66 7.47 6.54
C TYR A 55 -2.96 6.68 6.74
N GLY A 56 -3.98 7.28 7.37
CA GLY A 56 -5.30 6.67 7.51
C GLY A 56 -5.94 6.35 6.16
N HIS A 57 -5.96 7.31 5.24
CA HIS A 57 -6.49 7.07 3.90
C HIS A 57 -5.71 6.00 3.13
N LEU A 58 -4.37 6.03 3.19
CA LEU A 58 -3.56 5.00 2.54
C LEU A 58 -3.84 3.61 3.12
N TYR A 59 -4.02 3.51 4.43
CA TYR A 59 -4.40 2.26 5.10
C TYR A 59 -5.75 1.74 4.60
N GLU A 60 -6.76 2.60 4.52
CA GLU A 60 -8.08 2.22 4.00
C GLU A 60 -8.00 1.75 2.53
N LEU A 61 -7.20 2.42 1.70
CA LEU A 61 -6.95 2.00 0.32
C LEU A 61 -6.25 0.65 0.23
N ASP A 62 -5.22 0.42 1.06
CA ASP A 62 -4.52 -0.85 1.12
C ASP A 62 -5.46 -2.00 1.55
N GLN A 63 -6.39 -1.72 2.48
CA GLN A 63 -7.45 -2.67 2.83
C GLN A 63 -8.40 -2.93 1.67
N SER A 64 -8.83 -1.90 0.95
CA SER A 64 -9.70 -2.05 -0.22
C SER A 64 -9.03 -2.86 -1.33
N LEU A 65 -7.75 -2.61 -1.64
CA LEU A 65 -6.97 -3.44 -2.57
C LEU A 65 -6.93 -4.90 -2.12
N TRP A 66 -6.77 -5.13 -0.82
CA TRP A 66 -6.76 -6.49 -0.27
C TRP A 66 -8.11 -7.20 -0.42
N GLN A 67 -9.23 -6.50 -0.21
CA GLN A 67 -10.57 -7.06 -0.42
C GLN A 67 -10.83 -7.36 -1.90
N GLU A 68 -10.38 -6.48 -2.79
CA GLU A 68 -10.52 -6.61 -4.24
C GLU A 68 -9.42 -7.45 -4.90
N ARG A 69 -8.58 -8.15 -4.12
CA ARG A 69 -7.42 -8.88 -4.66
C ARG A 69 -7.80 -9.92 -5.71
N GLU A 70 -8.95 -10.56 -5.58
CA GLU A 70 -9.39 -11.59 -6.54
C GLU A 70 -9.73 -10.94 -7.89
N THR A 71 -10.47 -9.82 -7.87
CA THR A 71 -10.75 -8.99 -9.05
C THR A 71 -9.45 -8.52 -9.69
N PHE A 72 -8.53 -7.99 -8.88
CA PHE A 72 -7.20 -7.57 -9.31
C PHE A 72 -6.44 -8.69 -10.04
N LEU A 73 -6.40 -9.89 -9.46
CA LEU A 73 -5.70 -11.04 -10.05
C LEU A 73 -6.37 -11.55 -11.32
N VAL A 74 -7.70 -11.48 -11.43
CA VAL A 74 -8.44 -11.84 -12.64
C VAL A 74 -8.11 -10.88 -13.79
N VAL A 75 -8.09 -9.58 -13.52
CA VAL A 75 -7.85 -8.55 -14.54
C VAL A 75 -6.39 -8.51 -14.97
N LEU A 76 -5.46 -8.54 -14.01
CA LEU A 76 -4.03 -8.50 -14.30
C LEU A 76 -3.51 -9.83 -14.86
N GLY A 77 -3.97 -10.94 -14.28
CA GLY A 77 -3.45 -12.27 -14.52
C GLY A 77 -2.17 -12.55 -13.73
N GLU A 78 -2.12 -13.72 -13.08
CA GLU A 78 -0.98 -14.15 -12.26
C GLU A 78 0.36 -14.14 -13.02
N GLN A 79 0.35 -14.53 -14.30
CA GLN A 79 1.57 -14.59 -15.10
C GLN A 79 2.16 -13.20 -15.34
N MET A 80 1.30 -12.21 -15.58
CA MET A 80 1.71 -10.82 -15.79
C MET A 80 2.24 -10.22 -14.49
N LEU A 81 1.58 -10.51 -13.35
CA LEU A 81 2.05 -10.09 -12.03
C LEU A 81 3.43 -10.68 -11.70
N LYS A 82 3.64 -11.98 -11.91
CA LYS A 82 4.94 -12.64 -11.69
C LYS A 82 6.03 -12.03 -12.56
N HIS A 83 5.74 -11.84 -13.85
CA HIS A 83 6.71 -11.25 -14.77
C HIS A 83 7.07 -9.81 -14.40
N ALA A 84 6.08 -8.98 -14.04
CA ALA A 84 6.31 -7.60 -13.61
C ALA A 84 7.13 -7.53 -12.32
N ARG A 85 6.84 -8.42 -11.35
CA ARG A 85 7.58 -8.53 -10.08
C ARG A 85 9.05 -8.88 -10.30
N GLU A 86 9.34 -9.84 -11.18
CA GLU A 86 10.70 -10.26 -11.54
C GLU A 86 11.47 -9.13 -12.22
N GLN A 87 10.86 -8.46 -13.21
CA GLN A 87 11.50 -7.36 -13.93
C GLN A 87 11.86 -6.18 -13.01
N ARG A 88 11.02 -5.92 -12.00
CA ARG A 88 11.19 -4.79 -11.08
C ARG A 88 12.09 -5.10 -9.89
N LEU A 89 12.44 -6.36 -9.66
CA LEU A 89 13.12 -6.82 -8.45
C LEU A 89 12.39 -6.33 -7.18
N SER A 90 11.04 -6.37 -7.22
CA SER A 90 10.21 -5.79 -6.17
C SER A 90 10.51 -6.41 -4.80
N PRO A 91 10.89 -5.60 -3.79
CA PRO A 91 11.24 -6.11 -2.47
C PRO A 91 10.08 -6.90 -1.85
N ARG A 92 10.40 -7.95 -1.07
CA ARG A 92 9.39 -8.70 -0.32
C ARG A 92 8.66 -7.87 0.74
N SER A 93 9.21 -6.73 1.14
CA SER A 93 8.54 -5.76 2.02
C SER A 93 7.33 -5.08 1.34
N HIS A 94 7.25 -5.10 0.01
CA HIS A 94 6.16 -4.52 -0.76
C HIS A 94 5.09 -5.58 -1.04
N TRP A 95 4.31 -5.90 -0.01
CA TRP A 95 3.35 -7.00 -0.01
C TRP A 95 2.34 -6.96 -1.17
N TRP A 96 2.01 -5.77 -1.71
CA TRP A 96 1.08 -5.60 -2.84
C TRP A 96 1.55 -6.29 -4.14
N TRP A 97 2.83 -6.57 -4.27
CA TRP A 97 3.37 -7.36 -5.40
C TRP A 97 3.12 -8.86 -5.30
N TYR A 98 2.70 -9.33 -4.12
CA TYR A 98 2.57 -10.74 -3.74
C TYR A 98 1.13 -11.10 -3.39
N LEU A 99 0.14 -10.35 -3.88
CA LEU A 99 -1.30 -10.57 -3.64
C LEU A 99 -1.76 -12.00 -3.99
N ASP A 100 -1.11 -12.65 -4.96
CA ASP A 100 -1.31 -14.05 -5.36
C ASP A 100 -0.76 -15.08 -4.36
N GLU A 101 0.22 -14.71 -3.54
CA GLU A 101 0.88 -15.62 -2.59
C GLU A 101 0.40 -15.43 -1.14
N LEU A 102 -0.18 -14.27 -0.83
CA LEU A 102 -0.59 -13.91 0.52
C LEU A 102 -1.88 -14.66 0.92
N ARG A 103 -1.80 -15.35 2.06
CA ARG A 103 -2.96 -16.05 2.67
C ARG A 103 -3.72 -15.23 3.70
N MET A 104 -3.12 -14.13 4.14
CA MET A 104 -3.64 -13.27 5.19
C MET A 104 -3.36 -11.82 4.83
N ALA A 105 -4.20 -10.92 5.34
CA ALA A 105 -4.02 -9.49 5.16
C ALA A 105 -2.65 -9.04 5.72
N PRO A 106 -1.96 -8.13 5.04
CA PRO A 106 -0.71 -7.57 5.53
C PRO A 106 -0.93 -6.78 6.81
N ILE A 107 -0.14 -7.04 7.85
CA ILE A 107 -0.12 -6.23 9.06
C ILE A 107 0.68 -4.96 8.75
N LEU A 108 -0.01 -3.83 8.58
CA LEU A 108 0.64 -2.57 8.24
C LEU A 108 1.35 -1.97 9.47
N PRO A 109 2.53 -1.32 9.31
CA PRO A 109 3.30 -0.76 10.43
C PRO A 109 2.55 0.27 11.28
N SER A 110 1.49 0.89 10.74
CA SER A 110 0.63 1.80 11.51
C SER A 110 -0.03 1.09 12.69
N GLU A 111 -0.48 -0.16 12.53
CA GLU A 111 -1.02 -0.96 13.64
C GLU A 111 0.05 -1.23 14.71
N GLN A 112 1.32 -1.43 14.33
CA GLN A 112 2.40 -1.60 15.30
C GLN A 112 2.66 -0.34 16.13
N ARG A 113 2.52 0.86 15.55
CA ARG A 113 2.62 2.13 16.30
C ARG A 113 1.42 2.35 17.24
N TYR A 114 0.21 1.89 16.86
CA TYR A 114 -0.96 1.93 17.74
C TYR A 114 -0.90 0.86 18.86
N HIS A 115 -0.36 -0.33 18.58
CA HIS A 115 -0.19 -1.37 19.60
C HIS A 115 0.96 -1.08 20.57
N SER A 116 2.02 -0.39 20.13
CA SER A 116 3.15 -0.02 20.99
C SER A 116 2.82 1.14 21.94
N THR A 117 1.83 1.99 21.61
CA THR A 117 1.34 3.04 22.52
C THR A 117 0.27 2.55 23.49
N ARG A 118 -0.34 1.38 23.23
CA ARG A 118 -1.32 0.76 24.13
C ARG A 118 -0.70 -0.16 25.19
N THR A 119 0.59 -0.43 25.12
CA THR A 119 1.35 -1.23 26.11
C THR A 119 2.23 -0.38 27.04
N LEU A 120 1.93 0.91 27.19
CA LEU A 120 2.35 1.69 28.36
C LEU A 120 1.13 1.91 29.26
N SER A 121 0.70 0.86 29.95
CA SER A 121 0.06 1.06 31.25
C SER A 121 1.17 1.13 32.30
N PRO A 122 1.27 2.22 33.08
CA PRO A 122 2.25 2.37 34.13
C PRO A 122 1.93 1.42 35.28
N VAL A 123 3.01 0.91 35.88
CA VAL A 123 3.00 0.28 37.21
C VAL A 123 2.35 1.24 38.22
N PHE A 124 1.27 0.79 38.86
CA PHE A 124 0.79 1.16 40.20
C PHE A 124 -0.14 0.02 40.64
N ALA A 125 -0.01 -0.67 41.77
CA ALA A 125 0.79 -0.54 42.98
C ALA A 125 1.05 -1.95 43.56
#